data_AF-A0AAU0QLC4-F1
#
_entry.id   AF-A0AAU0QLC4-F1
#
_cell.length_a   1.000
_cell.length_b   1.000
_cell.length_c   1.000
_cell.angle_alpha   90.00
_cell.angle_beta   90.00
_cell.angle_gamma   90.00
#
_symmetry.space_group_name_H-M   'P 1'
#
loop_
_entity.id
_entity.type
_entity.pdbx_description
1 polymer ?
#
loop_
_entity_poly.entity_id
_entity_poly.type
_entity_poly.pdbx_seq_one_letter_code
_entity_poly.pdbx_strand_id
1 'polypeptide(L)'
;MKCLKDHPVEVSDLTNLQKLIVPKSTEVKCLLACAYRLEGIMNEKGQYDLERGYKIAELTKNGDEKRLENGKKMADVCVKVNDIEVSDGEKGCERAGLMFKCAVENAPKFGFKI
;
A
#
# COMPACT_ATOMS: atom_id res chain seq x y z
N MET A 1 -6.49 -12.81 8.19
CA MET A 1 -6.97 -14.06 7.55
C MET A 1 -8.03 -13.87 6.48
N LYS A 2 -8.96 -12.90 6.59
CA LYS A 2 -10.05 -12.72 5.61
C LYS A 2 -9.56 -12.71 4.15
N CYS A 3 -8.56 -11.88 3.83
CA CYS A 3 -8.02 -11.78 2.47
C CYS A 3 -7.27 -13.04 1.97
N LEU A 4 -6.67 -13.82 2.86
CA LEU A 4 -5.96 -15.06 2.48
C LEU A 4 -6.91 -16.16 2.01
N LYS A 5 -8.17 -16.10 2.43
CA LYS A 5 -9.21 -17.04 1.98
C LYS A 5 -9.59 -16.77 0.53
N ASP A 6 -9.65 -15.50 0.14
CA ASP A 6 -10.09 -15.06 -1.18
C ASP A 6 -8.92 -14.98 -2.18
N HIS A 7 -7.70 -14.77 -1.66
CA HIS A 7 -6.45 -14.69 -2.42
C HIS A 7 -5.41 -15.64 -1.81
N PRO A 8 -5.47 -16.94 -2.16
CA PRO A 8 -4.52 -17.91 -1.65
C PRO A 8 -3.11 -17.58 -2.19
N VAL A 9 -2.16 -17.42 -1.27
CA VAL A 9 -0.75 -17.17 -1.57
C VAL A 9 0.14 -18.10 -0.74
N GLU A 10 1.38 -18.26 -1.16
CA GLU A 10 2.35 -19.06 -0.43
C GLU A 10 2.90 -18.28 0.79
N VAL A 11 3.40 -19.02 1.79
CA VAL A 11 4.05 -18.38 2.95
C VAL A 11 5.28 -17.56 2.53
N SER A 12 5.96 -17.99 1.46
CA SER A 12 7.07 -17.26 0.86
C SER A 12 6.63 -15.90 0.30
N ASP A 13 5.40 -15.77 -0.23
CA ASP A 13 4.86 -14.49 -0.71
C ASP A 13 4.68 -13.50 0.45
N LEU A 14 4.15 -13.98 1.58
CA LEU A 14 4.01 -13.17 2.79
C LEU A 14 5.37 -12.73 3.33
N THR A 15 6.34 -13.64 3.30
CA THR A 15 7.73 -13.36 3.71
C THR A 15 8.37 -12.33 2.77
N ASN A 16 8.10 -12.40 1.47
CA ASN A 16 8.59 -11.44 0.50
C ASN A 16 8.01 -10.05 0.74
N LEU A 17 6.71 -9.95 1.05
CA LEU A 17 6.08 -8.68 1.43
C LEU A 17 6.69 -8.09 2.72
N GLN A 18 6.96 -8.92 3.73
CA GLN A 18 7.65 -8.49 4.96
C GLN A 18 9.08 -7.98 4.69
N LYS A 19 9.76 -8.59 3.72
CA LYS A 19 11.08 -8.15 3.22
C LYS A 19 11.01 -7.01 2.21
N LEU A 20 9.83 -6.42 2.03
CA LEU A 20 9.59 -5.27 1.15
C LEU A 20 9.92 -5.55 -0.33
N ILE A 21 9.82 -6.82 -0.73
CA ILE A 21 9.99 -7.24 -2.12
C ILE A 21 8.69 -6.95 -2.87
N VAL A 22 8.78 -6.14 -3.92
CA VAL A 22 7.62 -5.75 -4.73
C VAL A 22 6.99 -6.98 -5.40
N PRO A 23 5.69 -7.25 -5.17
CA PRO A 23 5.07 -8.45 -5.70
C PRO A 23 4.85 -8.35 -7.21
N LYS A 24 5.17 -9.43 -7.92
CA LYS A 24 4.91 -9.57 -9.37
C LYS A 24 3.61 -10.33 -9.63
N SER A 25 3.31 -11.33 -8.81
CA SER A 25 2.11 -12.17 -8.90
C SER A 25 0.82 -11.36 -8.73
N THR A 26 -0.17 -11.64 -9.57
CA THR A 26 -1.51 -11.04 -9.49
C THR A 26 -2.20 -11.38 -8.17
N GLU A 27 -2.09 -12.62 -7.67
CA GLU A 27 -2.75 -13.01 -6.42
C GLU A 27 -2.19 -12.25 -5.22
N VAL A 28 -0.87 -12.05 -5.16
CA VAL A 28 -0.24 -11.28 -4.07
C VAL A 28 -0.64 -9.81 -4.14
N LYS A 29 -0.76 -9.26 -5.35
CA LYS A 29 -1.28 -7.91 -5.58
C LYS A 29 -2.74 -7.78 -5.13
N CYS A 30 -3.59 -8.77 -5.41
CA CYS A 30 -4.98 -8.77 -4.96
C CYS A 30 -5.10 -8.96 -3.45
N LEU A 31 -4.23 -9.76 -2.83
CA LEU A 31 -4.13 -9.87 -1.38
C LEU A 31 -3.86 -8.49 -0.75
N LEU A 32 -2.92 -7.72 -1.30
CA LEU A 32 -2.67 -6.34 -0.88
C LEU A 32 -3.89 -5.44 -1.07
N ALA A 33 -4.56 -5.51 -2.22
CA ALA A 33 -5.78 -4.72 -2.47
C ALA A 33 -6.87 -5.01 -1.45
N CYS A 34 -7.12 -6.28 -1.14
CA CYS A 34 -8.07 -6.67 -0.09
C CYS A 34 -7.66 -6.12 1.27
N ALA A 35 -6.38 -6.24 1.66
CA ALA A 35 -5.89 -5.73 2.93
C ALA A 35 -6.03 -4.19 3.01
N TYR A 36 -5.66 -3.47 1.96
CA TYR A 36 -5.79 -2.02 1.90
C TYR A 36 -7.25 -1.56 1.98
N ARG A 37 -8.20 -2.29 1.40
CA ARG A 37 -9.62 -1.98 1.53
C ARG A 37 -10.14 -2.19 2.94
N LEU A 38 -9.73 -3.26 3.62
CA LEU A 38 -10.10 -3.49 5.02
C LEU A 38 -9.59 -2.37 5.93
N GLU A 39 -8.40 -1.85 5.64
CA GLU A 39 -7.82 -0.72 6.36
C GLU A 39 -8.30 0.65 5.85
N GLY A 40 -9.14 0.69 4.82
CA GLY A 40 -9.64 1.91 4.16
C GLY A 40 -8.59 2.71 3.38
N ILE A 41 -7.37 2.19 3.21
CA ILE A 41 -6.28 2.84 2.46
C ILE A 41 -6.59 2.81 0.96
N MET A 42 -7.39 1.83 0.53
CA MET A 42 -7.95 1.75 -0.81
C MET A 42 -9.48 1.83 -0.72
N ASN A 43 -10.08 2.73 -1.50
CA ASN A 43 -11.53 2.91 -1.54
C ASN A 43 -12.23 1.87 -2.43
N GLU A 44 -13.56 1.91 -2.49
CA GLU A 44 -14.37 0.95 -3.27
C GLU A 44 -14.03 0.94 -4.77
N LYS A 45 -13.60 2.07 -5.33
CA LYS A 45 -13.15 2.20 -6.74
C LYS A 45 -11.75 1.64 -6.99
N GLY A 46 -11.11 1.05 -5.97
CA GLY A 46 -9.76 0.52 -6.06
C GLY A 46 -8.68 1.58 -6.15
N GLN A 47 -8.98 2.81 -5.69
CA GLN A 47 -8.05 3.93 -5.68
C GLN A 47 -7.44 4.13 -4.30
N TYR A 48 -6.20 4.63 -4.24
CA TYR A 48 -5.57 5.11 -3.01
C TYR A 48 -6.46 6.21 -2.40
N ASP A 49 -6.82 6.06 -1.13
CA ASP A 49 -7.51 7.06 -0.33
C ASP A 49 -6.51 7.96 0.42
N LEU A 50 -6.33 9.20 -0.08
CA LEU A 50 -5.33 10.14 0.45
C LEU A 50 -5.62 10.53 1.91
N GLU A 51 -6.89 10.77 2.24
CA GLU A 51 -7.30 11.14 3.60
C GLU A 51 -6.96 10.01 4.57
N ARG A 52 -7.21 8.76 4.17
CA ARG A 52 -6.77 7.61 4.96
C ARG A 52 -5.25 7.52 5.05
N GLY A 53 -4.52 7.79 3.98
CA GLY A 53 -3.06 7.88 3.98
C GLY A 53 -2.54 8.84 5.07
N TYR A 54 -3.10 10.04 5.16
CA TYR A 54 -2.78 10.99 6.22
C TYR A 54 -3.14 10.47 7.62
N LYS A 55 -4.29 9.80 7.76
CA LYS A 55 -4.69 9.20 9.04
C LYS A 55 -3.73 8.09 9.48
N ILE A 56 -3.23 7.26 8.56
CA ILE A 56 -2.19 6.27 8.86
C ILE A 56 -0.89 6.94 9.29
N ALA A 57 -0.50 8.05 8.64
CA ALA A 57 0.66 8.82 9.06
C ALA A 57 0.50 9.33 10.51
N GLU A 58 -0.68 9.85 10.87
CA GLU A 58 -1.00 10.28 12.23
C GLU A 58 -0.93 9.12 13.24
N LEU A 59 -1.58 7.99 12.93
CA LEU A 59 -1.61 6.82 13.82
C LEU A 59 -0.23 6.18 14.03
N THR A 60 0.64 6.28 13.03
CA THR A 60 1.96 5.63 13.05
C THR A 60 3.10 6.59 13.40
N LYS A 61 2.80 7.86 13.73
CA LYS A 61 3.82 8.86 14.06
C LYS A 61 4.57 8.55 15.35
N ASN A 62 3.97 7.81 16.28
CA ASN A 62 4.58 7.40 17.55
C ASN A 62 5.20 8.58 18.34
N GLY A 63 4.54 9.73 18.34
CA GLY A 63 5.01 10.96 19.01
C GLY A 63 6.07 11.76 18.23
N ASP A 64 6.47 11.33 17.03
CA ASP A 64 7.44 12.01 16.18
C ASP A 64 6.74 12.84 15.09
N GLU A 65 6.73 14.16 15.25
CA GLU A 65 6.13 15.09 14.29
C GLU A 65 6.84 15.11 12.93
N LYS A 66 8.15 14.82 12.90
CA LYS A 66 8.88 14.69 11.63
C LYS A 66 8.46 13.41 10.89
N ARG A 67 8.19 12.33 11.63
CA ARG A 67 7.62 11.10 11.07
C ARG A 67 6.22 11.33 10.50
N LEU A 68 5.40 12.14 11.16
CA LEU A 68 4.09 12.56 10.63
C LEU A 68 4.24 13.33 9.31
N GLU A 69 5.09 14.35 9.28
CA GLU A 69 5.34 15.14 8.08
C GLU A 69 5.80 14.26 6.91
N ASN A 70 6.74 13.35 7.18
CA ASN A 70 7.26 12.40 6.20
C ASN A 70 6.20 11.39 5.74
N GLY A 71 5.33 10.93 6.63
CA GLY A 71 4.20 10.07 6.29
C GLY A 71 3.17 10.75 5.40
N LYS A 72 2.88 12.04 5.64
CA LYS A 72 2.01 12.84 4.77
C LYS A 72 2.61 13.03 3.37
N LYS A 73 3.91 13.39 3.30
CA LYS A 73 4.64 13.46 2.01
C LYS A 73 4.64 12.15 1.24
N MET A 74 4.74 11.02 1.94
CA MET A 74 4.60 9.70 1.32
C MET A 74 3.22 9.52 0.68
N ALA A 75 2.15 9.86 1.41
CA ALA A 75 0.79 9.77 0.88
C ALA A 75 0.59 10.68 -0.35
N ASP A 76 1.10 11.92 -0.31
CA ASP A 76 1.03 12.87 -1.42
C ASP A 76 1.74 12.38 -2.69
N VAL A 77 2.88 11.72 -2.54
CA VAL A 77 3.60 11.16 -3.67
C VAL A 77 2.91 9.91 -4.18
N CYS A 78 2.45 9.03 -3.29
CA CYS A 78 1.90 7.74 -3.67
C CYS A 78 0.44 7.78 -4.12
N VAL A 79 -0.35 8.82 -3.82
CA VAL A 79 -1.71 8.95 -4.37
C VAL A 79 -1.71 9.06 -5.90
N LYS A 80 -0.61 9.51 -6.51
CA LYS A 80 -0.43 9.61 -7.97
C LYS A 80 -0.54 8.26 -8.70
N VAL A 81 -0.46 7.13 -7.99
CA VAL A 81 -0.77 5.81 -8.57
C VAL A 81 -2.22 5.68 -9.04
N ASN A 82 -3.11 6.59 -8.60
CA ASN A 82 -4.47 6.69 -9.11
C ASN A 82 -4.53 7.14 -10.58
N ASP A 83 -3.51 7.88 -11.04
CA ASP A 83 -3.41 8.39 -12.41
C ASP A 83 -2.79 7.36 -13.38
N ILE A 84 -2.31 6.22 -12.85
CA ILE A 84 -1.73 5.15 -13.66
C ILE A 84 -2.86 4.22 -14.14
N GLU A 85 -2.93 4.01 -15.45
CA GLU A 85 -3.84 3.03 -16.05
C GLU A 85 -3.49 1.62 -15.57
N VAL A 86 -4.53 0.87 -15.20
CA VAL A 86 -4.42 -0.52 -14.73
C VAL A 86 -5.43 -1.38 -15.48
N SER A 87 -5.08 -2.65 -15.70
CA SER A 87 -5.89 -3.58 -16.49
C SER A 87 -7.09 -4.14 -15.72
N ASP A 88 -7.08 -4.05 -14.39
CA ASP A 88 -8.05 -4.69 -13.50
C ASP A 88 -9.07 -3.71 -12.87
N GLY A 89 -9.03 -2.45 -13.30
CA GLY A 89 -10.01 -1.42 -12.98
C GLY A 89 -10.29 -1.29 -11.48
N GLU A 90 -11.55 -1.45 -11.11
CA GLU A 90 -12.01 -1.35 -9.72
C GLU A 90 -11.58 -2.52 -8.84
N LYS A 91 -11.02 -3.61 -9.36
CA LYS A 91 -10.40 -4.65 -8.50
C LYS A 91 -9.19 -4.07 -7.77
N GLY A 92 -8.40 -3.25 -8.45
CA GLY A 92 -7.31 -2.48 -7.87
C GLY A 92 -6.12 -3.30 -7.39
N CYS A 93 -5.99 -4.56 -7.81
CA CYS A 93 -4.83 -5.40 -7.49
C CYS A 93 -3.55 -4.79 -8.08
N GLU A 94 -3.55 -4.44 -9.37
CA GLU A 94 -2.37 -3.79 -9.99
C GLU A 94 -2.02 -2.50 -9.27
N ARG A 95 -3.03 -1.69 -8.95
CA ARG A 95 -2.83 -0.43 -8.20
C ARG A 95 -2.29 -0.68 -6.80
N ALA A 96 -2.73 -1.72 -6.09
CA ALA A 96 -2.17 -2.09 -4.80
C ALA A 96 -0.68 -2.47 -4.90
N GLY A 97 -0.28 -3.17 -5.98
CA GLY A 97 1.12 -3.41 -6.29
C GLY A 97 1.92 -2.12 -6.50
N LEU A 98 1.35 -1.15 -7.23
CA LEU A 98 1.94 0.17 -7.44
C LEU A 98 2.05 0.98 -6.15
N MET A 99 1.04 0.93 -5.29
CA MET A 99 1.05 1.56 -3.96
C MET A 99 2.19 1.02 -3.10
N PHE A 100 2.32 -0.31 -3.03
CA PHE A 100 3.40 -0.98 -2.30
C PHE A 100 4.77 -0.60 -2.85
N LYS A 101 4.95 -0.67 -4.17
CA LYS A 101 6.18 -0.25 -4.86
C LYS A 101 6.52 1.20 -4.51
N CYS A 102 5.55 2.11 -4.60
CA CYS A 102 5.75 3.52 -4.29
C CYS A 102 6.23 3.74 -2.85
N ALA A 103 5.62 3.04 -1.89
CA ALA A 103 6.01 3.12 -0.49
C ALA A 103 7.45 2.63 -0.29
N VAL A 104 7.82 1.48 -0.86
CA VAL A 104 9.18 0.92 -0.76
C VAL A 104 10.23 1.83 -1.38
N GLU A 105 9.98 2.37 -2.58
CA GLU A 105 10.94 3.21 -3.29
C GLU A 105 11.13 4.60 -2.65
N ASN A 106 10.11 5.12 -1.98
CA ASN A 106 10.19 6.45 -1.35
C ASN A 106 10.49 6.38 0.17
N ALA A 107 10.31 5.24 0.82
CA ALA A 107 10.62 5.04 2.23
C ALA A 107 12.00 5.61 2.66
N PRO A 108 13.11 5.24 1.99
CA PRO A 108 14.42 5.77 2.36
C PRO A 108 14.55 7.29 2.14
N LYS A 109 13.85 7.85 1.12
CA LYS A 109 13.88 9.30 0.82
C LYS A 109 13.20 10.13 1.92
N PHE A 110 12.23 9.54 2.60
CA PHE A 110 11.51 10.16 3.71
C PHE A 110 12.00 9.68 5.09
N GLY A 111 13.19 9.07 5.14
CA GLY A 111 13.85 8.71 6.40
C GLY A 111 13.24 7.52 7.14
N PHE A 112 12.38 6.74 6.48
CA PHE A 112 11.91 5.46 7.03
C PHE A 112 13.02 4.42 6.88
N LYS A 113 13.37 3.77 7.99
CA LYS A 113 14.27 2.62 8.00
C LYS A 113 13.47 1.39 7.59
N ILE A 114 13.87 0.78 6.49
CA ILE A 114 13.29 -0.42 5.89
C ILE A 114 14.25 -1.59 6.01
#